data_AF-A0A392M9T3-F1
#
_entry.id   AF-A0A392M9T3-F1
#
_cell.length_a   1.000
_cell.length_b   1.000
_cell.length_c   1.000
_cell.angle_alpha   90.00
_cell.angle_beta   90.00
_cell.angle_gamma   90.00
#
_symmetry.space_group_name_H-M   'P 1'
#
loop_
_entity.id
_entity.type
_entity.pdbx_description
1 polymer ?
#
loop_
_entity_poly.entity_id
_entity_poly.type
_entity_poly.pdbx_seq_one_letter_code
_entity_poly.pdbx_strand_id
1 'polypeptide(L)'
;MDREDVTAILKDCGHFPEIGIDILVQQSLVTVDWKNKIGMHDLLRDMGREIVRKKSIEGGKEPSRLWRYEDVLELLKDNSTLDVKGLSIKMSRMDSKVYLETKAFKKMDKLRLLQLSGVQLDGDYKYLSKELKWLSWHGFPLKFIPADFYQDNLLAVDLKYSYLEQVWKKSQV
;
A
#
# COMPACT_ATOMS: atom_id res chain seq x y z
N MET A 1 7.61 8.73 3.94
CA MET A 1 7.22 9.24 2.60
C MET A 1 7.38 10.75 2.65
N ASP A 2 7.64 11.40 1.52
CA ASP A 2 7.69 12.87 1.52
C ASP A 2 6.32 13.44 1.94
N ARG A 3 6.31 14.55 2.68
CA ARG A 3 5.07 15.18 3.15
C ARG A 3 4.18 15.61 1.99
N GLU A 4 4.75 16.06 0.87
CA GLU A 4 3.99 16.49 -0.30
C GLU A 4 3.27 15.32 -0.96
N ASP A 5 3.98 14.18 -1.14
CA ASP A 5 3.37 12.94 -1.63
C ASP A 5 2.20 12.49 -0.73
N VAL A 6 2.41 12.50 0.60
CA VAL A 6 1.37 12.14 1.58
C VAL A 6 0.17 13.07 1.45
N THR A 7 0.42 14.37 1.29
CA THR A 7 -0.61 15.39 1.13
C THR A 7 -1.41 15.15 -0.15
N ALA A 8 -0.75 14.92 -1.28
CA ALA A 8 -1.41 14.63 -2.55
C ALA A 8 -2.30 13.37 -2.47
N ILE A 9 -1.77 12.28 -1.93
CA ILE A 9 -2.50 11.01 -1.77
C ILE A 9 -3.73 11.17 -0.88
N LEU A 10 -3.58 11.83 0.28
CA LEU A 10 -4.68 12.00 1.23
C LEU A 10 -5.75 12.94 0.68
N LYS A 11 -5.37 14.00 -0.04
CA LYS A 11 -6.29 14.95 -0.67
C LYS A 11 -7.14 14.27 -1.73
N ASP A 12 -6.52 13.46 -2.59
CA ASP A 12 -7.22 12.66 -3.60
C ASP A 12 -8.12 11.58 -2.97
N CYS A 13 -7.76 11.07 -1.79
CA CYS A 13 -8.64 10.21 -1.00
C CYS A 13 -9.82 10.95 -0.33
N GLY A 14 -9.94 12.27 -0.50
CA GLY A 14 -11.03 13.09 0.07
C GLY A 14 -10.78 13.60 1.50
N HIS A 15 -9.52 13.67 1.93
CA HIS A 15 -9.14 14.20 3.23
C HIS A 15 -8.61 15.64 3.15
N PHE A 16 -8.41 16.28 4.32
CA PHE A 16 -7.83 17.62 4.46
C PHE A 16 -6.43 17.53 5.12
N PRO A 17 -5.43 16.99 4.40
CA PRO A 17 -4.13 16.66 4.96
C PRO A 17 -3.33 17.87 5.42
N GLU A 18 -3.53 19.04 4.81
CA GLU A 18 -2.77 20.25 5.15
C GLU A 18 -2.95 20.58 6.64
N ILE A 19 -4.21 20.66 7.10
CA ILE A 19 -4.54 20.89 8.51
C ILE A 19 -4.29 19.64 9.35
N GLY A 20 -4.67 18.46 8.83
CA GLY A 20 -4.59 17.22 9.59
C GLY A 20 -3.17 16.84 10.00
N ILE A 21 -2.20 16.98 9.08
CA ILE A 21 -0.79 16.67 9.36
C ILE A 21 -0.23 17.66 10.40
N ASP A 22 -0.53 18.95 10.27
CA ASP A 22 -0.04 19.96 11.22
C ASP A 22 -0.54 19.69 12.66
N ILE A 23 -1.81 19.31 12.81
CA ILE A 23 -2.38 18.92 14.11
C ILE A 23 -1.66 17.69 14.67
N LEU A 24 -1.43 16.66 13.84
CA LEU A 24 -0.73 15.45 14.29
C LEU A 24 0.73 15.72 14.70
N VAL A 25 1.41 16.67 14.03
CA VAL A 25 2.75 17.13 14.42
C VAL A 25 2.72 17.86 15.75
N GLN A 26 1.78 18.80 15.94
CA GLN A 26 1.59 19.52 17.20
C GLN A 26 1.32 18.57 18.38
N GLN A 27 0.61 17.48 18.13
CA GLN A 27 0.33 16.43 19.11
C GLN A 27 1.46 15.40 19.26
N SER A 28 2.59 15.58 18.58
CA SER A 28 3.73 14.65 18.59
C SER A 28 3.36 13.22 18.16
N LEU A 29 2.28 13.06 17.40
CA LEU A 29 1.82 11.77 16.87
C LEU A 29 2.54 11.38 15.58
N VAL A 30 2.96 12.38 14.81
CA VAL A 30 3.82 12.23 13.64
C VAL A 30 4.95 13.26 13.70
N THR A 31 6.04 12.98 13.01
CA THR A 31 7.17 13.90 12.88
C THR A 31 7.38 14.22 11.41
N VAL A 32 7.94 15.40 11.14
CA VAL A 32 8.47 15.75 9.82
C VAL A 32 9.95 16.01 10.01
N ASP A 33 10.79 15.20 9.37
CA ASP A 33 12.24 15.36 9.47
C ASP A 33 12.76 16.49 8.55
N TRP A 34 14.05 16.79 8.65
CA TRP A 34 14.71 17.82 7.83
C TRP A 34 14.72 17.50 6.33
N LYS A 35 14.41 16.26 5.93
CA LYS A 35 14.23 15.83 4.53
C LYS A 35 12.76 15.86 4.11
N ASN A 36 11.91 16.56 4.85
CA ASN A 36 10.46 16.65 4.64
C ASN A 36 9.74 15.30 4.70
N LYS A 37 10.31 14.30 5.39
CA LYS A 37 9.69 12.97 5.49
C LYS A 37 8.82 12.85 6.72
N ILE A 38 7.61 12.33 6.51
CA ILE A 38 6.73 11.96 7.62
C ILE A 38 7.23 10.68 8.29
N GLY A 39 7.40 10.75 9.60
CA GLY A 39 7.70 9.66 10.52
C GLY A 39 6.60 9.45 11.55
N MET A 40 6.55 8.24 12.12
CA MET A 40 5.68 7.88 13.24
C MET A 40 6.44 6.89 14.12
N HIS A 41 6.33 7.08 15.44
CA HIS A 41 6.91 6.15 16.41
C HIS A 41 6.26 4.76 16.26
N ASP A 42 7.02 3.68 16.46
CA ASP A 42 6.52 2.31 16.33
C ASP A 42 5.35 2.00 17.27
N LEU A 43 5.43 2.39 18.55
CA LEU A 43 4.34 2.28 19.52
C LEU A 43 3.05 2.98 19.05
N LEU A 44 3.15 4.18 18.47
CA LEU A 44 1.99 4.89 17.93
C LEU A 44 1.40 4.20 16.70
N ARG A 45 2.27 3.71 15.81
CA ARG A 45 1.88 2.93 14.64
C ARG A 45 1.16 1.65 15.07
N ASP A 46 1.70 0.95 16.05
CA ASP A 46 1.18 -0.34 16.52
C ASP A 46 -0.11 -0.14 17.31
N MET A 47 -0.23 0.94 18.10
CA MET A 47 -1.50 1.39 18.68
C MET A 47 -2.55 1.67 17.59
N GLY A 48 -2.19 2.41 16.53
CA GLY A 48 -3.10 2.70 15.41
C GLY A 48 -3.58 1.44 14.68
N ARG A 49 -2.71 0.44 14.54
CA ARG A 49 -3.05 -0.88 13.99
C ARG A 49 -4.04 -1.63 14.87
N GLU A 50 -3.81 -1.66 16.18
CA GLU A 50 -4.72 -2.32 17.13
C GLU A 50 -6.10 -1.65 17.20
N ILE A 51 -6.18 -0.32 17.06
CA ILE A 51 -7.47 0.37 16.96
C ILE A 51 -8.28 -0.11 15.75
N VAL A 52 -7.62 -0.30 14.60
CA VAL A 52 -8.29 -0.78 13.36
C VAL A 52 -8.75 -2.22 13.53
N ARG A 53 -7.90 -3.07 14.13
CA ARG A 53 -8.22 -4.46 14.40
C ARG A 53 -9.43 -4.59 15.33
N LYS A 54 -9.45 -3.85 16.45
CA LYS A 54 -10.58 -3.88 17.40
C LYS A 54 -11.89 -3.42 16.76
N LYS A 55 -11.87 -2.33 15.99
CA LYS A 55 -13.07 -1.86 15.27
C LYS A 55 -13.64 -2.88 14.29
N SER A 56 -12.77 -3.66 13.65
CA SER A 56 -13.16 -4.74 12.75
C SER A 56 -13.86 -5.87 13.51
N ILE A 57 -13.27 -6.33 14.62
CA ILE A 57 -13.84 -7.38 15.49
C ILE A 57 -15.19 -6.95 16.06
N GLU A 58 -15.28 -5.75 16.66
CA GLU A 58 -16.50 -5.24 17.28
C GLU A 58 -17.61 -4.96 16.26
N GLY A 59 -17.24 -4.52 15.05
CA GLY A 59 -18.17 -4.23 13.97
C GLY A 59 -18.61 -5.45 13.16
N GLY A 60 -18.01 -6.62 13.38
CA GLY A 60 -18.24 -7.83 12.58
C GLY A 60 -17.90 -7.62 11.09
N LYS A 61 -16.95 -6.73 10.78
CA LYS A 61 -16.57 -6.36 9.42
C LYS A 61 -15.10 -6.55 9.19
N GLU A 62 -14.74 -6.81 7.95
CA GLU A 62 -13.34 -6.92 7.54
C GLU A 62 -12.55 -5.64 7.81
N PRO A 63 -11.27 -5.74 8.20
CA PRO A 63 -10.45 -4.58 8.48
C PRO A 63 -10.16 -3.82 7.18
N SER A 64 -10.43 -2.51 7.19
CA SER A 64 -10.13 -1.64 6.03
C SER A 64 -8.64 -1.57 5.66
N ARG A 65 -7.74 -2.09 6.51
CA ARG A 65 -6.29 -2.07 6.33
C ARG A 65 -5.69 -3.38 6.83
N LEU A 66 -4.76 -3.95 6.06
CA LEU A 66 -4.08 -5.20 6.37
C LEU A 66 -2.56 -5.01 6.35
N TRP A 67 -1.87 -5.65 7.30
CA TRP A 67 -0.40 -5.58 7.41
C TRP A 67 0.30 -6.88 7.83
N ARG A 68 -0.46 -7.91 8.23
CA ARG A 68 0.07 -9.22 8.57
C ARG A 68 -0.23 -10.18 7.42
N TYR A 69 0.77 -10.96 7.03
CA TYR A 69 0.63 -11.89 5.93
C TYR A 69 -0.36 -13.01 6.23
N GLU A 70 -0.38 -13.48 7.48
CA GLU A 70 -1.28 -14.55 7.92
C GLU A 70 -2.74 -14.11 7.80
N ASP A 71 -3.05 -12.89 8.24
CA ASP A 71 -4.39 -12.30 8.13
C ASP A 71 -4.80 -12.17 6.65
N VAL A 72 -3.89 -11.79 5.76
CA VAL A 72 -4.16 -11.73 4.32
C VAL A 72 -4.48 -13.12 3.77
N LEU A 73 -3.69 -14.15 4.10
CA LEU A 73 -3.94 -15.51 3.63
C LEU A 73 -5.27 -16.07 4.13
N GLU A 74 -5.63 -15.79 5.37
CA GLU A 74 -6.90 -16.24 5.95
C GLU A 74 -8.09 -15.61 5.20
N LEU A 75 -8.07 -14.31 4.98
CA LEU A 75 -9.13 -13.59 4.26
C LEU A 75 -9.24 -13.98 2.79
N LEU A 76 -8.13 -14.36 2.17
CA LEU A 76 -8.14 -14.80 0.78
C LEU A 76 -8.77 -16.19 0.57
N LYS A 77 -8.99 -16.98 1.63
CA LYS A 77 -9.70 -18.27 1.54
C LYS A 77 -11.19 -18.10 1.27
N ASP A 78 -11.81 -17.03 1.76
CA ASP A 78 -13.21 -16.72 1.47
C ASP A 78 -13.34 -16.01 0.12
N ASN A 79 -14.39 -16.32 -0.65
CA ASN A 79 -14.67 -15.75 -1.97
C ASN A 79 -15.42 -14.41 -1.91
N SER A 80 -15.67 -13.87 -0.72
CA SER A 80 -16.28 -12.56 -0.54
C SER A 80 -15.37 -11.40 -0.98
N THR A 81 -15.99 -10.26 -1.28
CA THR A 81 -15.27 -9.01 -1.58
C THR A 81 -14.88 -8.33 -0.26
N LEU A 82 -13.65 -7.84 -0.19
CA LEU A 82 -13.04 -7.26 0.99
C LEU A 82 -13.01 -5.72 0.84
N ASP A 83 -13.52 -4.98 1.84
CA ASP A 83 -13.46 -3.51 1.87
C ASP A 83 -12.07 -2.99 2.30
N VAL A 84 -11.01 -3.64 1.81
CA VAL A 84 -9.61 -3.32 2.13
C VAL A 84 -9.14 -2.17 1.24
N LYS A 85 -8.77 -1.07 1.89
CA LYS A 85 -8.27 0.16 1.24
C LYS A 85 -6.75 0.28 1.30
N GLY A 86 -6.11 -0.45 2.22
CA GLY A 86 -4.65 -0.45 2.35
C GLY A 86 -4.09 -1.82 2.68
N LEU A 87 -3.02 -2.21 2.00
CA LEU A 87 -2.34 -3.49 2.17
C LEU A 87 -0.83 -3.26 2.26
N SER A 88 -0.20 -3.77 3.32
CA SER A 88 1.26 -3.70 3.51
C SER A 88 1.82 -5.07 3.85
N ILE A 89 2.47 -5.74 2.91
CA ILE A 89 3.11 -7.04 3.13
C ILE A 89 4.63 -6.87 3.04
N LYS A 90 5.32 -7.17 4.14
CA LYS A 90 6.77 -7.06 4.25
C LYS A 90 7.34 -8.37 4.75
N MET A 91 8.12 -9.03 3.91
CA MET A 91 8.88 -10.24 4.22
C MET A 91 10.35 -9.92 4.41
N SER A 92 11.04 -10.70 5.24
CA SER A 92 12.49 -10.58 5.36
C SER A 92 13.14 -10.95 4.04
N ARG A 93 14.25 -10.28 3.71
CA ARG A 93 15.08 -10.69 2.55
C ARG A 93 15.77 -12.03 2.77
N MET A 94 15.84 -12.50 4.02
CA MET A 94 16.36 -13.81 4.38
C MET A 94 15.32 -14.92 4.24
N ASP A 95 14.03 -14.57 4.17
CA ASP A 95 12.98 -15.54 3.92
C ASP A 95 13.02 -16.00 2.46
N SER A 96 12.52 -17.20 2.20
CA SER A 96 12.26 -17.62 0.83
C SER A 96 11.30 -16.62 0.15
N LYS A 97 11.50 -16.39 -1.15
CA LYS A 97 10.61 -15.50 -1.91
C LYS A 97 9.17 -15.98 -1.76
N VAL A 98 8.33 -15.10 -1.23
CA VAL A 98 6.89 -15.34 -1.12
C VAL A 98 6.21 -14.86 -2.39
N TYR A 99 5.39 -15.74 -2.98
CA TYR A 99 4.59 -15.45 -4.16
C TYR A 99 3.13 -15.29 -3.76
N LEU A 100 2.49 -14.23 -4.26
CA LEU A 100 1.06 -14.02 -4.15
C LEU A 100 0.44 -13.99 -5.53
N GLU A 101 -0.62 -14.77 -5.73
CA GLU A 101 -1.39 -14.70 -6.97
C GLU A 101 -2.07 -13.35 -7.09
N THR A 102 -1.86 -12.66 -8.21
CA THR A 102 -2.54 -11.42 -8.57
C THR A 102 -4.08 -11.55 -8.54
N LYS A 103 -4.62 -12.75 -8.79
CA LYS A 103 -6.06 -13.04 -8.70
C LYS A 103 -6.63 -12.77 -7.30
N ALA A 104 -5.82 -12.86 -6.25
CA ALA A 104 -6.21 -12.52 -4.89
C ALA A 104 -6.67 -11.06 -4.76
N PHE A 105 -6.05 -10.16 -5.51
CA PHE A 105 -6.31 -8.72 -5.47
C PHE A 105 -7.65 -8.33 -6.09
N LYS A 106 -8.29 -9.23 -6.88
CA LYS A 106 -9.66 -9.02 -7.38
C LYS A 106 -10.66 -8.80 -6.24
N LYS A 107 -10.42 -9.39 -5.07
CA LYS A 107 -11.27 -9.27 -3.89
C LYS A 107 -11.12 -7.92 -3.21
N MET A 108 -10.10 -7.12 -3.55
CA MET A 108 -9.78 -5.83 -2.95
C MET A 108 -9.90 -4.71 -4.00
N ASP A 109 -11.07 -4.61 -4.63
CA ASP A 109 -11.33 -3.68 -5.73
C ASP A 109 -11.23 -2.20 -5.32
N LYS A 110 -11.34 -1.87 -4.03
CA LYS A 110 -11.15 -0.53 -3.45
C LYS A 110 -9.77 -0.28 -2.85
N LEU A 111 -8.78 -1.11 -3.18
CA LEU A 111 -7.42 -0.96 -2.66
C LEU A 111 -6.78 0.33 -3.20
N ARG A 112 -6.37 1.23 -2.31
CA ARG A 112 -5.76 2.54 -2.64
C ARG A 112 -4.27 2.59 -2.32
N LEU A 113 -3.84 1.88 -1.29
CA LEU A 113 -2.47 1.90 -0.79
C LEU A 113 -1.90 0.48 -0.81
N LEU A 114 -0.86 0.24 -1.61
CA LEU A 114 -0.19 -1.05 -1.68
C LEU A 114 1.29 -0.92 -1.37
N GLN A 115 1.74 -1.63 -0.34
CA GLN A 115 3.14 -1.75 0.03
C GLN A 115 3.58 -3.22 0.01
N LEU A 116 4.61 -3.52 -0.78
CA LEU A 116 5.20 -4.84 -0.96
C LEU A 116 6.71 -4.75 -0.76
N SER A 117 7.27 -5.65 0.07
CA SER A 117 8.72 -5.81 0.23
C SER A 117 9.03 -7.27 0.43
N GLY A 118 9.94 -7.82 -0.38
CA GLY A 118 10.27 -9.25 -0.32
C GLY A 118 9.16 -10.18 -0.83
N VAL A 119 8.18 -9.62 -1.55
CA VAL A 119 7.03 -10.35 -2.12
C VAL A 119 7.02 -10.18 -3.63
N GLN A 120 6.76 -11.27 -4.35
CA GLN A 120 6.53 -11.26 -5.80
C GLN A 120 5.06 -11.56 -6.08
N LEU A 121 4.52 -10.93 -7.13
CA LEU A 121 3.18 -11.25 -7.60
C LEU A 121 3.26 -12.12 -8.85
N ASP A 122 2.40 -13.13 -8.89
CA ASP A 122 2.29 -14.05 -10.03
C ASP A 122 0.95 -13.87 -10.77
N GLY A 123 1.00 -13.86 -12.11
CA GLY A 123 -0.15 -13.63 -12.99
C GLY A 123 -0.31 -12.18 -13.50
N ASP A 124 -1.56 -11.85 -13.88
CA ASP A 124 -1.91 -10.59 -14.56
C ASP A 124 -2.07 -9.42 -13.59
N TYR A 125 -1.38 -8.31 -13.87
CA TYR A 125 -1.41 -7.10 -13.06
C TYR A 125 -2.72 -6.29 -13.22
N LYS A 126 -3.53 -6.63 -14.23
CA LYS A 126 -4.90 -6.10 -14.41
C LYS A 126 -5.84 -6.36 -13.23
N TYR A 127 -5.47 -7.28 -12.34
CA TYR A 127 -6.24 -7.62 -11.14
C TYR A 127 -5.95 -6.71 -9.94
N LEU A 128 -4.92 -5.86 -10.03
CA LEU A 128 -4.73 -4.80 -9.05
C LEU A 128 -5.85 -3.76 -9.20
N SER A 129 -6.26 -3.19 -8.07
CA SER A 129 -7.34 -2.19 -8.03
C SER A 129 -7.02 -1.00 -8.93
N LYS A 130 -8.03 -0.54 -9.68
CA LYS A 130 -7.95 0.70 -10.44
C LYS A 130 -8.02 1.95 -9.55
N GLU A 131 -8.41 1.82 -8.28
CA GLU A 131 -8.38 2.92 -7.30
C GLU A 131 -6.99 3.12 -6.68
N LEU A 132 -5.98 2.34 -7.08
CA LEU A 132 -4.65 2.42 -6.48
C LEU A 132 -4.03 3.81 -6.67
N LYS A 133 -3.78 4.49 -5.55
CA LYS A 133 -3.20 5.85 -5.46
C LYS A 133 -1.72 5.84 -5.12
N TRP A 134 -1.27 4.82 -4.39
CA TRP A 134 0.13 4.67 -4.01
C TRP A 134 0.58 3.22 -4.09
N LEU A 135 1.75 3.02 -4.71
CA LEU A 135 2.45 1.74 -4.80
C LEU A 135 3.88 1.88 -4.28
N SER A 136 4.22 1.16 -3.22
CA SER A 136 5.61 0.93 -2.81
C SER A 136 5.93 -0.54 -3.03
N TRP A 137 6.82 -0.86 -3.95
CA TRP A 137 7.20 -2.24 -4.24
C TRP A 137 8.72 -2.40 -4.28
N HIS A 138 9.28 -2.69 -3.11
CA HIS A 138 10.71 -2.87 -2.96
C HIS A 138 11.12 -4.27 -3.41
N GLY A 139 12.06 -4.34 -4.36
CA GLY A 139 12.41 -5.60 -5.01
C GLY A 139 11.53 -5.94 -6.21
N PHE A 140 10.88 -4.95 -6.84
CA PHE A 140 10.04 -5.18 -8.02
C PHE A 140 10.80 -5.99 -9.09
N PRO A 141 10.24 -7.13 -9.55
CA PRO A 141 11.03 -8.15 -10.22
C PRO A 141 11.20 -7.93 -11.72
N LEU A 142 10.42 -7.03 -12.33
CA LEU A 142 10.40 -6.86 -13.78
C LEU A 142 11.27 -5.69 -14.23
N LYS A 143 11.82 -5.83 -15.44
CA LYS A 143 12.61 -4.80 -16.12
C LYS A 143 11.79 -3.60 -16.60
N PHE A 144 10.49 -3.79 -16.77
CA PHE A 144 9.54 -2.81 -17.25
C PHE A 144 8.22 -2.95 -16.50
N ILE A 145 7.46 -1.86 -16.40
CA ILE A 145 6.11 -1.94 -15.87
C ILE A 145 5.19 -2.68 -16.86
N PRO A 146 4.40 -3.68 -16.40
CA PRO A 146 3.45 -4.40 -17.25
C PRO A 146 2.43 -3.48 -17.90
N ALA A 147 2.11 -3.74 -19.18
CA ALA A 147 1.15 -2.93 -19.93
C ALA A 147 -0.30 -3.09 -19.42
N ASP A 148 -0.59 -4.20 -18.74
CA ASP A 148 -1.89 -4.49 -18.14
C ASP A 148 -2.03 -3.93 -16.72
N PHE A 149 -0.98 -3.33 -16.16
CA PHE A 149 -1.05 -2.61 -14.89
C PHE A 149 -1.67 -1.23 -15.08
N TYR A 150 -2.84 -1.01 -14.50
CA TYR A 150 -3.57 0.26 -14.56
C TYR A 150 -2.91 1.31 -13.66
N GLN A 151 -2.57 2.48 -14.23
CA GLN A 151 -1.72 3.48 -13.57
C GLN A 151 -2.29 4.89 -13.57
N ASP A 152 -3.38 5.18 -14.29
CA ASP A 152 -3.87 6.55 -14.46
C ASP A 152 -4.29 7.22 -13.13
N ASN A 153 -4.65 6.42 -12.13
CA ASN A 153 -5.02 6.91 -10.79
C ASN A 153 -3.83 6.96 -9.81
N LEU A 154 -2.64 6.53 -10.22
CA LEU A 154 -1.48 6.39 -9.35
C LEU A 154 -0.80 7.76 -9.17
N LEU A 155 -0.68 8.22 -7.92
CA LEU A 155 -0.10 9.52 -7.60
C LEU A 155 1.37 9.42 -7.19
N ALA A 156 1.77 8.31 -6.57
CA ALA A 156 3.13 8.10 -6.13
C ALA A 156 3.55 6.63 -6.23
N VAL A 157 4.79 6.43 -6.68
CA VAL A 157 5.39 5.10 -6.86
C VAL A 157 6.79 5.05 -6.24
N ASP A 158 7.06 4.03 -5.43
CA ASP A 158 8.39 3.72 -4.90
C ASP A 158 8.81 2.30 -5.30
N LEU A 159 9.58 2.20 -6.39
CA LEU A 159 10.13 0.93 -6.92
C LEU A 159 11.62 0.74 -6.57
N LYS A 160 12.06 1.18 -5.39
CA LYS A 160 13.46 1.00 -4.96
C LYS A 160 13.89 -0.47 -4.94
N TYR A 161 15.18 -0.67 -5.16
CA TYR A 161 15.82 -1.99 -5.19
C TYR A 161 15.18 -2.93 -6.23
N SER A 162 14.64 -2.38 -7.32
CA SER A 162 14.02 -3.13 -8.40
C SER A 162 15.00 -3.51 -9.50
N TYR A 163 14.57 -4.41 -10.37
CA TYR A 163 15.26 -4.73 -11.63
C TYR A 163 14.81 -3.83 -12.79
N LEU A 164 14.11 -2.73 -12.50
CA LEU A 164 13.54 -1.85 -13.51
C LEU A 164 14.66 -1.18 -14.32
N GLU A 165 14.69 -1.42 -15.62
CA GLU A 165 15.63 -0.82 -16.56
C GLU A 165 14.98 0.39 -17.28
N GLN A 166 13.68 0.31 -17.53
CA GLN A 166 12.90 1.39 -18.14
C GLN A 166 11.48 1.38 -17.60
N VAL A 167 10.94 2.55 -17.27
CA VAL A 167 9.59 2.67 -16.69
C VAL A 167 8.52 2.20 -17.70
N TRP A 168 8.68 2.53 -18.98
CA TRP A 168 7.71 2.24 -20.04
C TRP A 168 8.39 1.57 -21.23
N LYS A 169 7.74 0.55 -21.83
CA LYS A 169 8.31 -0.18 -22.99
C LYS A 169 8.31 0.64 -24.29
N LYS A 170 7.58 1.76 -24.36
CA LYS A 170 7.55 2.74 -25.48
C LYS A 170 7.21 4.14 -24.95
N SER A 171 7.77 5.18 -25.58
CA SER A 171 7.36 6.57 -25.36
C SER A 171 5.87 6.71 -25.69
N GLN A 172 5.08 7.24 -24.77
CA GLN A 172 3.73 7.70 -25.11
C GLN A 172 3.89 8.88 -26.07
N VAL A 173 3.46 8.68 -27.32
CA VAL A 173 3.30 9.71 -28.35
C VAL A 173 1.81 9.82 -28.62
#